data_AF-A0A8C0IKD0-F1
#
_entry.id   AF-A0A8C0IKD0-F1
#
_cell.length_a   1.000
_cell.length_b   1.000
_cell.length_c   1.000
_cell.angle_alpha   90.00
_cell.angle_beta   90.00
_cell.angle_gamma   90.00
#
_symmetry.space_group_name_H-M   'P 1'
#
loop_
_entity.id
_entity.type
_entity.pdbx_description
1 polymer ?
#
loop_
_entity_poly.entity_id
_entity_poly.type
_entity_poly.pdbx_seq_one_letter_code
_entity_poly.pdbx_strand_id
1 'polypeptide(L)'
;MALPRLTGALRSFSNVTKQDDYSEESDDLMNKRSKLHKQLMSSELTWKKIVKFVEDHLDKKEQQSVNGHLRTLLQAAKQIGKS
;
A
#
# COMPACT_ATOMS: atom_id res chain seq x y z
N MET A 1 23.18 -8.85 19.04
CA MET A 1 23.06 -9.83 20.14
C MET A 1 21.97 -9.35 21.09
N ALA A 2 20.94 -10.17 21.35
CA ALA A 2 19.83 -9.77 22.20
C ALA A 2 20.19 -9.89 23.70
N LEU A 3 19.73 -8.94 24.51
CA LEU A 3 19.93 -8.94 25.97
C LEU A 3 19.21 -10.13 26.62
N PRO A 4 19.80 -10.77 27.64
CA PRO A 4 19.14 -11.85 28.37
C PRO A 4 17.89 -11.32 29.08
N ARG A 5 16.73 -11.80 28.65
CA ARG A 5 15.42 -11.46 29.23
C ARG A 5 14.85 -12.68 29.92
N LEU A 6 14.45 -12.54 31.20
CA LEU A 6 13.77 -13.59 31.96
C LEU A 6 12.53 -14.13 31.19
N THR A 7 11.78 -13.22 30.56
CA THR A 7 10.62 -13.56 29.71
C THR A 7 11.00 -14.30 28.43
N GLY A 8 12.22 -14.11 27.93
CA GLY A 8 12.78 -14.87 26.80
C GLY A 8 13.10 -16.31 27.20
N ALA A 9 13.78 -16.50 28.34
CA ALA A 9 14.09 -17.83 28.85
C ALA A 9 12.81 -18.65 29.12
N LEU A 10 11.84 -18.07 29.83
CA LEU A 10 10.53 -18.70 30.08
C LEU A 10 9.80 -19.08 28.79
N ARG A 11 9.87 -18.23 27.76
CA ARG A 11 9.28 -18.51 26.44
C ARG A 11 9.99 -19.65 25.72
N SER A 12 11.32 -19.73 25.79
CA SER A 12 12.09 -20.83 25.20
C SER A 12 11.83 -22.17 25.87
N PHE A 13 11.57 -22.21 27.19
CA PHE A 13 11.18 -23.44 27.88
C PHE A 13 9.76 -23.91 27.50
N SER A 14 8.82 -22.98 27.30
CA SER A 14 7.40 -23.33 27.02
C SER A 14 7.09 -23.48 25.52
N ASN A 15 7.81 -22.81 24.62
CA ASN A 15 7.55 -22.77 23.18
C ASN A 15 8.76 -23.27 22.37
N VAL A 16 9.28 -24.46 22.71
CA VAL A 16 10.42 -25.10 22.00
C VAL A 16 10.19 -25.21 20.48
N THR A 17 8.92 -25.27 20.04
CA THR A 17 8.53 -25.40 18.62
C THR A 17 8.33 -24.09 17.85
N LYS A 18 8.32 -22.92 18.49
CA LYS A 18 7.98 -21.63 17.84
C LYS A 18 9.16 -20.70 17.64
N GLN A 19 10.38 -21.16 17.93
CA GLN A 19 11.58 -20.34 17.80
C GLN A 19 11.99 -20.11 16.34
N ASP A 20 11.51 -20.96 15.42
CA ASP A 20 11.73 -20.86 13.98
C ASP A 20 10.66 -20.03 13.24
N ASP A 21 9.59 -19.59 13.92
CA ASP A 21 8.46 -18.85 13.32
C ASP A 21 8.81 -17.42 12.85
N TYR A 22 10.06 -16.95 13.03
CA TYR A 22 10.44 -15.63 12.51
C TYR A 22 10.50 -15.55 10.97
N SER A 23 10.56 -16.70 10.28
CA SER A 23 10.37 -16.77 8.82
C SER A 23 8.94 -16.41 8.40
N GLU A 24 7.93 -16.66 9.26
CA GLU A 24 6.53 -16.31 8.98
C GLU A 24 6.30 -14.78 8.98
N GLU A 25 7.15 -14.01 9.66
CA GLU A 25 6.97 -12.55 9.77
C GLU A 25 7.12 -11.86 8.41
N SER A 26 8.02 -12.33 7.54
CA SER A 26 8.17 -11.81 6.17
C SER A 26 7.00 -12.21 5.27
N ASP A 27 6.54 -13.47 5.37
CA ASP A 27 5.42 -13.98 4.58
C ASP A 27 4.09 -13.32 5.00
N ASP A 28 3.89 -13.05 6.29
CA ASP A 28 2.77 -12.26 6.81
C ASP A 28 2.81 -10.81 6.32
N LEU A 29 3.99 -10.18 6.27
CA LEU A 29 4.15 -8.84 5.69
C LEU A 29 3.81 -8.81 4.19
N MET A 30 4.24 -9.81 3.42
CA MET A 30 3.90 -9.94 2.01
C MET A 30 2.38 -10.13 1.81
N ASN A 31 1.75 -10.94 2.64
CA ASN A 31 0.30 -11.16 2.63
C ASN A 31 -0.47 -9.87 2.98
N LYS A 32 -0.01 -9.13 4.01
CA LYS A 32 -0.57 -7.83 4.38
C LYS A 32 -0.46 -6.81 3.25
N ARG A 33 0.71 -6.70 2.60
CA ARG A 33 0.91 -5.82 1.43
C ARG A 33 -0.04 -6.19 0.28
N SER A 34 -0.19 -7.48 0.01
CA SER A 34 -1.07 -7.99 -1.05
C SER A 34 -2.55 -7.69 -0.77
N LYS A 35 -2.98 -7.81 0.49
CA LYS A 35 -4.34 -7.46 0.92
C LYS A 35 -4.63 -5.97 0.77
N LEU A 36 -3.70 -5.11 1.18
CA LEU A 36 -3.82 -3.66 1.00
C LEU A 36 -3.93 -3.28 -0.48
N HIS A 37 -3.13 -3.91 -1.35
CA HIS A 37 -3.21 -3.65 -2.78
C HIS A 37 -4.58 -4.06 -3.35
N LYS A 38 -5.12 -5.23 -2.95
CA LYS A 38 -6.47 -5.66 -3.34
C LYS A 38 -7.56 -4.68 -2.88
N GLN A 39 -7.48 -4.20 -1.63
CA GLN A 39 -8.42 -3.19 -1.11
C GLN A 39 -8.35 -1.88 -1.89
N LEU A 40 -7.14 -1.44 -2.27
CA LEU A 40 -6.96 -0.26 -3.11
C LEU A 40 -7.55 -0.46 -4.51
N MET A 41 -7.40 -1.64 -5.11
CA MET A 41 -7.98 -1.98 -6.42
C MET A 41 -9.51 -2.07 -6.39
N SER A 42 -10.10 -2.37 -5.23
CA SER A 42 -11.56 -2.30 -5.03
C SER A 42 -12.10 -0.90 -4.77
N SER A 43 -11.27 0.15 -4.82
CA SER A 43 -11.72 1.52 -4.63
C SER A 43 -12.79 1.89 -5.67
N GLU A 44 -13.92 2.42 -5.18
CA GLU A 44 -14.99 2.88 -6.05
C GLU A 44 -14.59 4.09 -6.89
N LEU A 45 -13.58 4.85 -6.45
CA LEU A 45 -13.05 6.00 -7.16
C LEU A 45 -11.97 5.56 -8.15
N THR A 46 -12.34 5.48 -9.43
CA THR A 46 -11.41 5.13 -10.51
C THR A 46 -10.94 6.37 -11.25
N TRP A 47 -9.78 6.28 -11.91
CA TRP A 47 -9.28 7.34 -12.79
C TRP A 47 -10.32 7.81 -13.82
N LYS A 48 -11.09 6.87 -14.39
CA LYS A 48 -12.18 7.17 -15.32
C LYS A 48 -13.26 8.05 -14.69
N LYS A 49 -13.63 7.80 -13.42
CA LYS A 49 -14.62 8.62 -12.70
C LYS A 49 -14.08 10.02 -12.40
N ILE A 50 -12.79 10.15 -12.10
CA ILE A 50 -12.14 11.45 -11.87
C ILE A 50 -12.14 12.29 -13.16
N VAL A 51 -11.72 11.70 -14.29
CA VAL A 51 -11.73 12.40 -15.59
C VAL A 51 -13.15 12.78 -15.98
N LYS A 52 -14.10 11.85 -15.85
CA LYS A 52 -15.51 12.13 -16.15
C LYS A 52 -16.06 13.27 -15.28
N PHE A 53 -15.75 13.30 -13.98
CA PHE A 53 -16.16 14.39 -13.09
C PHE A 53 -15.61 15.74 -13.58
N VAL A 54 -14.35 15.78 -14.03
CA VAL A 54 -13.76 17.00 -14.61
C VAL A 54 -14.46 17.41 -15.89
N GLU A 55 -14.81 16.46 -16.75
CA GLU A 55 -15.52 16.72 -18.00
C GLU A 55 -16.97 17.20 -17.78
N ASP A 56 -17.66 16.64 -16.78
CA ASP A 56 -19.07 16.90 -16.48
C ASP A 56 -19.30 18.23 -15.74
N HIS A 57 -18.28 18.75 -15.00
CA HIS A 57 -18.47 19.87 -14.07
C HIS A 57 -17.64 21.12 -14.34
N LEU A 58 -16.66 21.07 -15.24
CA LEU A 58 -15.77 22.22 -15.52
C LEU A 58 -15.93 22.72 -16.95
N ASP A 59 -15.76 24.03 -17.14
CA ASP A 59 -15.73 24.62 -18.47
C ASP A 59 -14.44 24.27 -19.23
N LYS A 60 -14.48 24.31 -20.56
CA LYS A 60 -13.34 23.91 -21.43
C LYS A 60 -12.00 24.57 -21.06
N LYS A 61 -12.04 25.82 -20.59
CA LYS A 61 -10.83 26.56 -20.16
C LYS A 61 -10.24 25.98 -18.89
N GLU A 62 -11.08 25.64 -17.92
CA GLU A 62 -10.67 25.03 -16.65
C GLU A 62 -10.25 23.59 -16.84
N GLN A 63 -10.96 22.84 -17.69
CA GLN A 63 -10.59 21.47 -18.08
C GLN A 63 -9.17 21.40 -18.64
N GLN A 64 -8.74 22.36 -19.47
CA GLN A 64 -7.36 22.38 -20.00
C GLN A 64 -6.31 22.51 -18.90
N SER A 65 -6.53 23.40 -17.92
CA SER A 65 -5.65 23.58 -16.78
C SER A 65 -5.63 22.33 -15.89
N VAL A 66 -6.81 21.81 -15.53
CA VAL A 66 -6.95 20.61 -14.70
C VAL A 66 -6.35 19.38 -15.37
N ASN A 67 -6.52 19.21 -16.68
CA ASN A 67 -5.90 18.12 -17.43
C ASN A 67 -4.37 18.20 -17.40
N GLY A 68 -3.78 19.40 -17.39
CA GLY A 68 -2.36 19.59 -17.16
C GLY A 68 -1.93 19.00 -15.81
N HIS A 69 -2.65 19.35 -14.74
CA HIS A 69 -2.38 18.83 -13.39
C HIS A 69 -2.60 17.31 -13.28
N LEU A 70 -3.66 16.77 -13.91
CA LEU A 70 -3.93 15.34 -13.96
C LEU A 70 -2.79 14.56 -14.66
N ARG A 71 -2.19 15.12 -15.70
CA ARG A 71 -1.01 14.52 -16.35
C ARG A 71 0.21 14.49 -15.43
N THR A 72 0.47 15.57 -14.70
CA THR A 72 1.55 15.60 -13.71
C THR A 72 1.32 14.57 -12.61
N LEU A 73 0.08 14.44 -12.13
CA LEU A 73 -0.30 13.43 -11.13
C LEU A 73 -0.07 12.00 -11.66
N LEU A 74 -0.46 11.71 -12.91
CA LEU A 74 -0.18 10.41 -13.55
C LEU A 74 1.33 10.13 -13.66
N GLN A 75 2.13 11.14 -13.97
CA GLN A 75 3.58 10.99 -14.06
C GLN A 75 4.20 10.68 -12.69
N ALA A 76 3.74 11.35 -11.62
CA ALA A 76 4.16 11.05 -10.26
C ALA A 76 3.74 9.63 -9.84
N ALA A 77 2.50 9.24 -10.11
CA ALA A 77 2.01 7.89 -9.83
C ALA A 77 2.83 6.82 -10.55
N LYS A 78 3.24 7.08 -11.81
CA LYS A 78 4.12 6.20 -12.58
C LYS A 78 5.51 6.06 -11.95
N GLN A 79 6.03 7.10 -11.30
CA GLN A 79 7.32 7.01 -10.59
C GLN A 79 7.20 6.17 -9.32
N ILE A 80 6.11 6.33 -8.57
CA ILE A 80 5.84 5.53 -7.36
C ILE A 80 5.69 4.04 -7.70
N GLY A 81 4.96 3.71 -8.78
CA GLY A 81 4.76 2.31 -9.20
C GLY A 81 5.97 1.67 -9.90
N LYS A 82 7.03 2.42 -10.19
CA LYS A 82 8.29 1.91 -10.75
C LYS A 82 9.35 1.61 -9.69
N SER A 83 9.14 2.06 -8.45
CA SER A 83 10.02 1.83 -7.30
C SER A 83 9.64 0.55 -6.58
#